data_AF-A0A8T5RHI3-F1
#
_entry.id   AF-A0A8T5RHI3-F1
#
_cell.length_a   1.000
_cell.length_b   1.000
_cell.length_c   1.000
_cell.angle_alpha   90.00
_cell.angle_beta   90.00
_cell.angle_gamma   90.00
#
_symmetry.space_group_name_H-M   'P 1'
#
loop_
_entity.id
_entity.type
_entity.pdbx_description
1 polymer ?
#
loop_
_entity_poly.entity_id
_entity_poly.type
_entity_poly.pdbx_seq_one_letter_code
_entity_poly.pdbx_strand_id
1 'polypeptide(L)'
;MSIVMNQNNSDVEYYDNILKYFQNRLDGKQSVEIWKNKIYMKLMHLLGKTENIMLVRNSILLILSLFENLPPDLYNNRGFRFNKLKNKDKRKVISNLKQEIL
;
A
#
# COMPACT_ATOMS: atom_id res chain seq x y z
N MET A 1 -23.61 -30.06 -7.57
CA MET A 1 -22.67 -29.85 -6.45
C MET A 1 -21.31 -29.55 -7.05
N SER A 2 -20.94 -28.26 -7.06
CA SER A 2 -19.62 -27.77 -7.46
C SER A 2 -19.40 -26.46 -6.70
N ILE A 3 -18.88 -26.55 -5.48
CA ILE A 3 -18.49 -25.37 -4.70
C ILE A 3 -17.16 -24.91 -5.31
N VAL A 4 -17.22 -23.83 -6.09
CA VAL A 4 -16.03 -23.14 -6.58
C VAL A 4 -15.34 -22.51 -5.36
N MET A 5 -14.25 -23.11 -4.89
CA MET A 5 -13.42 -22.59 -3.79
C MET A 5 -12.69 -21.30 -4.24
N ASN A 6 -13.39 -20.18 -4.09
CA ASN A 6 -13.02 -19.07 -3.23
C ASN A 6 -11.57 -18.53 -3.25
N GLN A 7 -11.12 -18.00 -4.38
CA GLN A 7 -10.04 -16.99 -4.40
C GLN A 7 -10.55 -15.57 -4.05
N ASN A 8 -11.87 -15.34 -4.10
CA ASN A 8 -12.47 -14.03 -3.88
C ASN A 8 -12.55 -13.61 -2.40
N ASN A 9 -12.53 -14.57 -1.46
CA ASN A 9 -12.66 -14.24 -0.04
C ASN A 9 -11.43 -13.50 0.53
N SER A 10 -10.21 -13.85 0.13
CA SER A 10 -9.02 -13.21 0.71
C SER A 10 -8.94 -11.72 0.34
N ASP A 11 -9.36 -11.39 -0.87
CA ASP A 11 -9.24 -10.03 -1.42
C ASP A 11 -10.22 -9.08 -0.70
N VAL A 12 -11.45 -9.56 -0.50
CA VAL A 12 -12.49 -8.86 0.26
C VAL A 12 -12.05 -8.64 1.72
N GLU A 13 -11.45 -9.65 2.34
CA GLU A 13 -10.93 -9.53 3.71
C GLU A 13 -9.82 -8.47 3.83
N TYR A 14 -8.97 -8.28 2.81
CA TYR A 14 -7.93 -7.25 2.82
C TYR A 14 -8.50 -5.84 2.73
N TYR A 15 -9.46 -5.61 1.83
CA TYR A 15 -10.13 -4.31 1.72
C TYR A 15 -10.93 -3.97 2.99
N ASP A 16 -11.63 -4.96 3.55
CA ASP A 16 -12.38 -4.79 4.80
C ASP A 16 -11.48 -4.41 5.96
N ASN A 17 -10.28 -5.00 6.05
CA ASN A 17 -9.31 -4.63 7.09
C ASN A 17 -8.82 -3.18 6.96
N ILE A 18 -8.60 -2.69 5.73
CA ILE A 18 -8.23 -1.30 5.47
C ILE A 18 -9.37 -0.35 5.87
N LEU A 19 -10.60 -0.68 5.45
CA LEU A 19 -11.78 0.13 5.74
C LEU A 19 -12.11 0.15 7.24
N LYS A 20 -12.03 -0.99 7.93
CA LYS A 20 -12.24 -1.08 9.38
C LYS A 20 -11.23 -0.23 10.15
N TYR A 21 -9.96 -0.23 9.74
CA TYR A 21 -8.97 0.64 10.36
C TYR A 21 -9.30 2.12 10.13
N PHE A 22 -9.63 2.50 8.89
CA PHE A 22 -9.99 3.88 8.56
C PHE A 22 -11.21 4.37 9.34
N GLN A 23 -12.26 3.57 9.46
CA GLN A 23 -13.50 3.94 10.16
C GLN A 23 -13.32 4.05 11.67
N ASN A 24 -12.50 3.19 12.27
CA ASN A 24 -12.27 3.17 13.72
C ASN A 24 -11.07 4.01 14.17
N ARG A 25 -10.50 4.84 13.29
CA ARG A 25 -9.31 5.63 13.62
C ARG A 25 -9.64 6.67 14.69
N LEU A 26 -9.08 6.49 15.88
CA LEU A 26 -8.99 7.51 16.93
C LEU A 26 -7.55 8.03 17.08
N ASP A 27 -6.63 7.52 16.26
CA ASP A 27 -5.20 7.72 16.44
C ASP A 27 -4.69 9.05 15.85
N GLY A 28 -3.61 9.57 16.46
CA GLY A 28 -2.91 10.74 15.95
C GLY A 28 -2.19 10.49 14.61
N LYS A 29 -1.81 11.59 13.94
CA LYS A 29 -1.17 11.57 12.60
C LYS A 29 0.02 10.60 12.50
N GLN A 30 0.85 10.52 13.53
CA GLN A 30 2.02 9.63 13.54
C GLN A 30 1.64 8.14 13.51
N SER A 31 0.64 7.73 14.28
CA SER A 31 0.15 6.36 14.32
C SER A 31 -0.45 5.94 12.98
N VAL A 32 -1.15 6.86 12.30
CA VAL A 32 -1.68 6.64 10.95
C VAL A 32 -0.55 6.39 9.95
N GLU A 33 0.52 7.18 9.98
CA GLU A 33 1.69 6.97 9.10
C GLU A 33 2.38 5.63 9.37
N ILE A 34 2.57 5.26 10.65
CA ILE A 34 3.14 3.96 11.03
C ILE A 34 2.27 2.82 10.49
N TRP A 35 0.96 2.93 10.60
CA TRP A 35 0.04 1.93 10.08
C TRP A 35 0.11 1.82 8.56
N LYS A 36 0.09 2.95 7.83
CA LYS A 36 0.24 2.97 6.36
C LYS A 36 1.53 2.26 5.95
N ASN A 37 2.65 2.57 6.59
CA ASN A 37 3.95 1.95 6.32
C ASN A 37 3.92 0.43 6.54
N LYS A 38 3.32 -0.04 7.65
CA LYS A 38 3.16 -1.48 7.93
C LYS A 38 2.33 -2.19 6.86
N ILE A 39 1.23 -1.57 6.42
CA ILE A 39 0.37 -2.16 5.38
C ILE A 39 1.08 -2.17 4.03
N TYR A 40 1.77 -1.10 3.65
CA TYR A 40 2.56 -1.08 2.41
C TYR A 40 3.63 -2.17 2.39
N MET A 41 4.36 -2.39 3.49
CA MET A 41 5.32 -3.49 3.58
C MET A 41 4.65 -4.86 3.39
N LYS A 42 3.49 -5.10 4.01
CA LYS A 42 2.72 -6.34 3.80
C LYS A 42 2.28 -6.51 2.36
N LEU A 43 1.80 -5.44 1.73
CA LEU A 43 1.38 -5.43 0.32
C LEU A 43 2.55 -5.71 -0.64
N MET A 44 3.74 -5.16 -0.37
CA MET A 44 4.94 -5.44 -1.16
C MET A 44 5.45 -6.87 -0.97
N HIS A 45 5.38 -7.40 0.25
CA HIS A 45 5.69 -8.80 0.51
C HIS A 45 4.70 -9.74 -0.18
N LEU A 46 3.41 -9.37 -0.17
CA LEU A 46 2.37 -10.10 -0.89
C LEU A 46 2.65 -10.08 -2.39
N LEU A 47 2.98 -8.93 -2.97
CA LEU A 47 3.33 -8.79 -4.39
C LEU A 47 4.49 -9.71 -4.82
N GLY A 48 5.47 -9.92 -3.94
CA GLY A 48 6.58 -10.84 -4.22
C GLY A 48 6.21 -12.33 -4.12
N LYS A 49 5.03 -12.65 -3.58
CA LYS A 49 4.57 -14.03 -3.30
C LYS A 49 3.33 -14.44 -4.10
N THR A 50 2.48 -13.49 -4.50
CA THR A 50 1.24 -13.74 -5.24
C THR A 50 1.33 -13.16 -6.65
N GLU A 51 0.67 -13.81 -7.60
CA GLU A 51 0.45 -13.27 -8.95
C GLU A 51 -0.69 -12.25 -8.98
N ASN A 52 -1.43 -12.06 -7.88
CA ASN A 52 -2.53 -11.10 -7.77
C ASN A 52 -2.02 -9.66 -7.58
N ILE A 53 -1.37 -9.15 -8.63
CA ILE A 53 -0.87 -7.77 -8.73
C ILE A 53 -2.03 -6.77 -8.61
N MET A 54 -3.22 -7.14 -9.08
CA MET A 54 -4.40 -6.27 -9.09
C MET A 54 -4.90 -5.99 -7.67
N LEU A 55 -4.95 -7.00 -6.80
CA LEU A 55 -5.26 -6.83 -5.38
C LEU A 55 -4.31 -5.84 -4.72
N VAL A 56 -3.00 -6.03 -4.90
CA VAL A 56 -1.98 -5.16 -4.29
C VAL A 56 -2.12 -3.73 -4.79
N ARG A 57 -2.23 -3.55 -6.11
CA ARG A 57 -2.40 -2.22 -6.73
C ARG A 57 -3.65 -1.51 -6.20
N ASN A 58 -4.78 -2.19 -6.21
CA ASN A 58 -6.05 -1.62 -5.76
C ASN A 58 -6.04 -1.32 -4.26
N SER A 59 -5.36 -2.13 -3.45
CA SER A 59 -5.19 -1.87 -2.01
C SER A 59 -4.37 -0.60 -1.76
N ILE A 60 -3.29 -0.40 -2.51
CA ILE A 60 -2.47 0.82 -2.43
C ILE A 60 -3.30 2.04 -2.85
N LEU A 61 -4.04 1.94 -3.96
CA LEU A 61 -4.92 3.01 -4.42
C LEU A 61 -6.00 3.35 -3.39
N LEU A 62 -6.58 2.33 -2.74
CA LEU A 62 -7.57 2.53 -1.68
C LEU A 62 -6.97 3.31 -0.50
N ILE A 63 -5.80 2.90 0.01
CA ILE A 63 -5.13 3.61 1.12
C ILE A 63 -4.84 5.06 0.72
N LEU A 64 -4.31 5.26 -0.48
CA LEU A 64 -4.02 6.60 -0.99
C LEU A 64 -5.30 7.46 -1.08
N SER A 65 -6.40 6.92 -1.60
CA SER A 65 -7.67 7.65 -1.70
C SER A 65 -8.31 8.00 -0.34
N LEU A 66 -8.09 7.16 0.67
CA LEU A 66 -8.64 7.35 2.01
C LEU A 66 -7.86 8.38 2.82
N PHE A 67 -6.53 8.38 2.70
CA PHE A 67 -5.64 9.15 3.59
C PHE A 67 -4.99 10.36 2.94
N GLU A 68 -5.06 10.49 1.61
CA GLU A 68 -4.48 11.62 0.88
C GLU A 68 -5.58 12.40 0.16
N ASN A 69 -5.58 13.73 0.29
CA ASN A 69 -6.47 14.61 -0.49
C ASN A 69 -5.90 14.82 -1.91
N LEU A 70 -5.74 13.73 -2.66
CA LEU A 70 -5.17 13.74 -3.99
C LEU A 70 -6.13 13.05 -4.96
N PRO A 71 -6.52 13.72 -6.07
CA PRO A 71 -7.41 13.11 -7.04
C PRO A 71 -6.79 11.83 -7.64
N PRO A 72 -7.57 10.75 -7.82
CA PRO A 72 -7.09 9.46 -8.29
C PRO A 72 -6.27 9.53 -9.59
N ASP A 73 -6.62 10.48 -10.46
CA ASP A 73 -6.00 10.71 -11.75
C ASP A 73 -4.51 11.08 -11.65
N LEU A 74 -4.06 11.62 -10.51
CA LEU A 74 -2.66 11.97 -10.29
C LEU A 74 -1.77 10.76 -9.95
N TYR A 75 -2.33 9.60 -9.57
CA TYR A 75 -1.52 8.44 -9.20
C TYR A 75 -0.93 7.72 -10.41
N ASN A 76 -1.58 7.77 -11.58
CA ASN A 76 -1.06 7.15 -12.81
C ASN A 76 0.29 7.73 -13.25
N ASN A 77 0.64 8.94 -12.81
CA ASN A 77 1.88 9.63 -13.17
C ASN A 77 2.91 9.71 -12.02
N ARG A 78 2.57 9.23 -10.81
CA ARG A 78 3.47 9.25 -9.65
C ARG A 78 4.19 7.90 -9.53
N GLY A 79 5.52 7.92 -9.56
CA GLY A 79 6.37 6.72 -9.50
C GLY A 79 7.26 6.51 -10.74
N PHE A 80 6.88 7.04 -11.90
CA PHE A 80 7.66 6.96 -13.15
C PHE A 80 9.03 7.68 -13.11
N ARG A 81 9.29 8.46 -12.06
CA ARG A 81 10.56 9.21 -11.92
C ARG A 81 11.64 8.44 -11.16
N PHE A 82 11.39 7.22 -10.66
CA PHE A 82 12.48 6.44 -10.04
C PHE A 82 13.64 6.22 -11.03
N ASN A 83 13.33 5.92 -12.29
CA ASN A 83 14.33 5.77 -13.35
C ASN A 83 15.02 7.10 -13.74
N LYS A 84 14.44 8.23 -13.32
CA LYS A 84 15.00 9.58 -13.54
C LYS A 84 15.74 10.14 -12.32
N LEU A 85 15.73 9.45 -11.18
CA LEU A 85 16.51 9.84 -9.99
C LEU A 85 18.00 9.55 -10.24
N LYS A 86 18.86 10.52 -9.90
CA LYS A 86 20.31 10.31 -9.91
C LYS A 86 20.66 9.24 -8.87
N ASN A 87 21.69 8.44 -9.13
CA ASN A 87 22.10 7.34 -8.25
C ASN A 87 22.35 7.78 -6.79
N LYS A 88 22.82 9.02 -6.57
CA LYS A 88 23.02 9.60 -5.24
C LYS A 88 21.70 9.75 -4.46
N ASP A 89 20.65 10.21 -5.13
CA ASP A 89 19.34 10.44 -4.51
C ASP A 89 18.66 9.09 -4.20
N LYS A 90 18.81 8.09 -5.08
CA LYS A 90 18.34 6.72 -4.83
C LYS A 90 18.94 6.13 -3.54
N ARG A 91 20.27 6.27 -3.36
CA ARG A 91 20.95 5.78 -2.16
C ARG A 91 20.45 6.49 -0.90
N LYS A 92 20.22 7.80 -0.98
CA LYS A 92 19.68 8.58 0.15
C LYS A 92 18.27 8.12 0.53
N VAL A 93 17.39 7.93 -0.44
CA VAL A 93 16.03 7.41 -0.20
C VAL A 93 16.08 6.03 0.44
N ILE A 94 16.91 5.12 -0.08
CA ILE A 94 17.08 3.77 0.51
C ILE A 94 17.62 3.85 1.95
N SER A 95 18.58 4.74 2.22
CA SER A 95 19.14 4.93 3.56
C SER A 95 18.09 5.40 4.56
N ASN A 96 17.26 6.38 4.17
CA ASN A 96 16.19 6.89 5.02
C ASN A 96 15.15 5.80 5.30
N LEU A 97 14.75 5.04 4.28
CA LEU A 97 13.82 3.92 4.44
C LEU A 97 14.35 2.84 5.38
N LYS A 98 15.66 2.54 5.34
CA LYS A 98 16.28 1.60 6.28
C LYS A 98 16.26 2.10 7.72
N GLN A 99 16.41 3.40 7.94
CA GLN A 99 16.40 4.00 9.27
C GLN A 99 15.00 4.05 9.89
N GLU A 100 13.94 4.16 9.07
CA GLU A 100 12.55 4.19 9.57
C GLU A 100 12.02 2.81 9.96
N ILE A 101 12.69 1.73 9.55
CA ILE A 101 12.27 0.34 9.77
C ILE A 101 13.02 -0.32 10.95
N LEU A 102 14.18 0.21 11.34
CA LEU A 102 14.98 -0.23 12.51
C LEU A 102 14.62 0.58 13.75
#